data_AF-A0A497B2B2-F1
#
_entry.id   AF-A0A497B2B2-F1
#
_cell.length_a   1.000
_cell.length_b   1.000
_cell.length_c   1.000
_cell.angle_alpha   90.00
_cell.angle_beta   90.00
_cell.angle_gamma   90.00
#
_symmetry.space_group_name_H-M   'P 1'
#
loop_
_entity.id
_entity.type
_entity.pdbx_description
1 polymer ?
#
loop_
_entity_poly.entity_id
_entity_poly.type
_entity_poly.pdbx_seq_one_letter_code
_entity_poly.pdbx_strand_id
1 'polypeptide(L)'
;HQDDPKMTWAKAHPEFFPVEVNRADYEELLRVPGIGPRSAKRIVRERKRGSFRYLEDLKRLGVVTKRAAPFITLEGKRPAFQMTLL
;
A
#
# COMPACT_ATOMS: atom_id res chain seq x y z
N HIS A 1 -22.39 1.84 -6.18
CA HIS A 1 -21.05 2.33 -5.85
C HIS A 1 -20.89 2.21 -4.35
N GLN A 2 -20.36 1.09 -3.87
CA GLN A 2 -20.07 0.92 -2.44
C GLN A 2 -18.58 1.21 -2.31
N ASP A 3 -18.24 2.34 -1.70
CA ASP A 3 -16.84 2.68 -1.41
C ASP A 3 -16.22 1.54 -0.60
N ASP A 4 -15.03 1.08 -1.01
CA ASP A 4 -14.24 0.09 -0.27
C ASP A 4 -14.11 0.56 1.20
N PRO A 5 -14.52 -0.22 2.21
CA PRO A 5 -14.52 0.24 3.60
C PRO A 5 -13.18 0.82 4.07
N LYS A 6 -12.05 0.31 3.53
CA LYS A 6 -10.73 0.85 3.84
C LYS A 6 -10.48 2.20 3.18
N MET A 7 -11.02 2.42 1.97
CA MET A 7 -10.95 3.73 1.33
C MET A 7 -11.68 4.79 2.12
N THR A 8 -12.89 4.48 2.61
CA THR A 8 -13.66 5.41 3.45
C THR A 8 -12.92 5.73 4.74
N TRP A 9 -12.40 4.70 5.41
CA TRP A 9 -11.57 4.87 6.60
C TRP A 9 -10.32 5.71 6.31
N ALA A 10 -9.62 5.43 5.21
CA ALA A 10 -8.39 6.15 4.88
C ALA A 10 -8.61 7.63 4.57
N LYS A 11 -9.78 7.99 4.00
CA LYS A 11 -10.19 9.39 3.82
C LYS A 11 -10.49 10.09 5.15
N ALA A 12 -11.06 9.35 6.12
CA ALA A 12 -11.39 9.89 7.44
C ALA A 12 -10.17 10.01 8.37
N HIS A 13 -9.09 9.27 8.09
CA HIS A 13 -7.88 9.22 8.90
C HIS A 13 -6.60 9.56 8.11
N PRO A 14 -6.50 10.76 7.50
CA PRO A 14 -5.32 11.15 6.71
C PRO A 14 -4.03 11.19 7.53
N GLU A 15 -4.11 11.39 8.84
CA GLU A 15 -2.98 11.40 9.79
C GLU A 15 -2.24 10.06 9.86
N PHE A 16 -2.90 8.96 9.47
CA PHE A 16 -2.30 7.64 9.45
C PHE A 16 -1.39 7.42 8.21
N PHE A 17 -1.45 8.32 7.22
CA PHE A 17 -0.80 8.15 5.93
C PHE A 17 0.24 9.23 5.62
N PRO A 18 1.27 8.91 4.83
CA PRO A 18 1.51 7.64 4.16
C PRO A 18 2.17 6.57 5.04
N VAL A 19 1.88 5.31 4.73
CA VAL A 19 2.49 4.14 5.37
C VAL A 19 3.76 3.74 4.60
N GLU A 20 4.93 3.71 5.28
CA GLU A 20 6.17 3.21 4.66
C GLU A 20 6.18 1.68 4.59
N VAL A 21 6.01 1.13 3.39
CA VAL A 21 5.80 -0.32 3.19
C VAL A 21 6.99 -1.16 3.65
N ASN A 22 8.20 -0.62 3.54
CA ASN A 22 9.40 -1.34 3.96
C ASN A 22 9.58 -1.39 5.49
N ARG A 23 8.78 -0.64 6.26
CA ARG A 23 8.92 -0.54 7.72
C ARG A 23 7.66 -0.89 8.50
N ALA A 24 6.49 -0.51 7.98
CA ALA A 24 5.20 -0.65 8.66
C ALA A 24 4.92 -2.08 9.13
N ASP A 25 4.31 -2.26 10.30
CA ASP A 25 3.94 -3.58 10.77
C ASP A 25 2.78 -4.19 9.94
N TYR A 26 2.44 -5.44 10.27
CA TYR A 26 1.39 -6.17 9.56
C TYR A 26 0.02 -5.49 9.66
N GLU A 27 -0.32 -4.95 10.84
CA GLU A 27 -1.62 -4.34 11.12
C GLU A 27 -1.73 -2.98 10.43
N GLU A 28 -0.65 -2.20 10.40
CA GLU A 28 -0.57 -0.95 9.65
C GLU A 28 -0.78 -1.19 8.15
N LEU A 29 -0.14 -2.22 7.59
CA LEU A 29 -0.33 -2.62 6.19
C LEU A 29 -1.78 -3.04 5.90
N LEU A 30 -2.49 -3.64 6.87
CA LEU A 30 -3.90 -4.00 6.70
C LEU A 30 -4.83 -2.79 6.61
N ARG A 31 -4.43 -1.62 7.13
CA ARG A 31 -5.23 -0.39 7.03
C ARG A 31 -5.14 0.27 5.65
N VAL A 32 -4.10 -0.05 4.87
CA VAL A 32 -3.90 0.53 3.54
C VAL A 32 -4.92 -0.03 2.53
N PRO A 33 -5.70 0.84 1.84
CA PRO A 33 -6.57 0.40 0.76
C PRO A 33 -5.80 -0.38 -0.33
N GLY A 34 -6.35 -1.50 -0.79
CA GLY A 34 -5.69 -2.36 -1.79
C GLY A 34 -4.62 -3.31 -1.24
N ILE A 35 -4.31 -3.26 0.06
CA ILE A 35 -3.50 -4.27 0.75
C ILE A 35 -4.42 -5.15 1.61
N GLY A 36 -4.32 -6.47 1.42
CA GLY A 36 -5.10 -7.46 2.14
C GLY A 36 -4.20 -8.42 2.94
N PRO A 37 -4.77 -9.30 3.78
CA PRO A 37 -4.01 -10.19 4.65
C PRO A 37 -2.92 -11.00 3.95
N ARG A 38 -3.20 -11.49 2.73
CA ARG A 38 -2.23 -12.27 1.95
C ARG A 38 -1.07 -11.41 1.44
N SER A 39 -1.34 -10.24 0.87
CA SER A 39 -0.30 -9.35 0.37
C SER A 39 0.51 -8.71 1.51
N ALA A 40 -0.14 -8.32 2.62
CA ALA A 40 0.55 -7.85 3.82
C ALA A 40 1.54 -8.88 4.39
N LYS A 41 1.14 -10.16 4.52
CA LYS A 41 2.05 -11.24 4.95
C LYS A 41 3.24 -11.40 4.01
N ARG A 42 3.00 -11.31 2.69
CA ARG A 42 4.08 -11.38 1.68
C ARG A 42 5.02 -10.18 1.80
N ILE A 43 4.50 -8.96 1.93
CA ILE A 43 5.32 -7.74 2.12
C ILE A 43 6.25 -7.91 3.32
N VAL A 44 5.71 -8.26 4.49
CA VAL A 44 6.49 -8.42 5.73
C VAL A 44 7.58 -9.49 5.58
N ARG A 45 7.30 -10.56 4.83
CA ARG A 45 8.26 -11.63 4.57
C ARG A 45 9.35 -11.21 3.57
N GLU A 46 8.95 -10.68 2.42
CA GLU A 46 9.86 -10.40 1.31
C GLU A 46 10.75 -9.18 1.60
N ARG A 47 10.27 -8.17 2.34
CA ARG A 47 11.09 -6.98 2.66
C ARG A 47 12.33 -7.28 3.51
N LYS A 48 12.34 -8.45 4.18
CA LYS A 48 13.52 -8.95 4.92
C LYS A 48 14.66 -9.36 3.98
N ARG A 49 14.35 -9.64 2.70
CA ARG A 49 15.30 -10.05 1.67
C ARG A 49 15.77 -8.89 0.80
N GLY A 50 15.02 -7.78 0.79
CA GLY A 50 15.37 -6.56 0.07
C GLY A 50 14.22 -5.57 0.09
N SER A 51 14.53 -4.28 -0.09
CA SER A 51 13.52 -3.21 -0.09
C SER A 51 12.73 -3.15 -1.40
N PHE A 52 11.45 -2.80 -1.31
CA PHE A 52 10.62 -2.43 -2.45
C PHE A 52 10.90 -0.99 -2.85
N ARG A 53 11.03 -0.76 -4.16
CA ARG A 53 11.30 0.56 -4.74
C ARG A 53 10.25 1.00 -5.74
N TYR A 54 9.54 0.05 -6.34
CA TYR A 54 8.57 0.31 -7.40
C TYR A 54 7.20 -0.33 -7.08
N LEU A 55 6.12 0.23 -7.62
CA LEU A 55 4.77 -0.32 -7.41
C LEU A 55 4.65 -1.72 -8.03
N GLU A 56 5.39 -2.00 -9.09
CA GLU A 56 5.45 -3.27 -9.78
C GLU A 56 5.87 -4.41 -8.83
N ASP A 57 6.76 -4.12 -7.88
CA ASP A 57 7.19 -5.08 -6.87
C ASP A 57 5.99 -5.48 -6.00
N LEU A 58 5.20 -4.51 -5.55
CA LEU A 58 4.02 -4.74 -4.74
C LEU A 58 2.89 -5.42 -5.52
N LYS A 59 2.73 -5.06 -6.81
CA LYS A 59 1.75 -5.68 -7.71
C LYS A 59 2.02 -7.19 -7.84
N ARG A 60 3.29 -7.60 -7.96
CA ARG A 60 3.68 -9.03 -7.98
C ARG A 60 3.33 -9.76 -6.68
N LEU A 61 3.24 -9.07 -5.55
CA LEU A 61 2.79 -9.63 -4.27
C LEU A 61 1.26 -9.72 -4.13
N GLY A 62 0.52 -9.15 -5.08
CA GLY A 62 -0.95 -9.11 -5.09
C GLY A 62 -1.55 -7.87 -4.44
N VAL A 63 -0.78 -6.78 -4.32
CA VAL A 63 -1.34 -5.47 -3.91
C VAL A 63 -2.11 -4.86 -5.07
N VAL A 64 -3.29 -4.31 -4.79
CA VAL A 64 -4.04 -3.48 -5.75
C VAL A 64 -3.43 -2.08 -5.75
N THR A 65 -2.35 -1.91 -6.51
CA THR A 65 -1.51 -0.70 -6.47
C THR A 65 -2.26 0.59 -6.81
N LYS A 66 -3.27 0.54 -7.69
CA LYS A 66 -4.12 1.71 -7.99
C LYS A 66 -4.83 2.26 -6.76
N ARG A 67 -5.17 1.40 -5.78
CA ARG A 67 -5.80 1.80 -4.51
C ARG A 67 -4.75 2.14 -3.45
N ALA A 68 -3.63 1.43 -3.41
CA ALA A 68 -2.61 1.60 -2.38
C ALA A 68 -1.70 2.81 -2.61
N ALA A 69 -1.36 3.13 -3.86
CA ALA A 69 -0.34 4.13 -4.21
C ALA A 69 -0.52 5.51 -3.53
N PRO A 70 -1.74 6.06 -3.37
CA PRO A 70 -1.92 7.35 -2.69
C PRO A 70 -1.57 7.32 -1.19
N PHE A 71 -1.52 6.14 -0.57
CA PHE A 71 -1.45 5.94 0.87
C PHE A 71 -0.11 5.38 1.35
N ILE A 72 0.86 5.18 0.46
CA ILE A 72 2.11 4.51 0.81
C ILE A 72 3.35 5.29 0.35
N THR A 73 4.47 5.00 1.00
CA THR A 73 5.81 5.32 0.49
C THR A 73 6.65 4.06 0.32
N LEU A 74 7.66 4.17 -0.54
CA LEU A 74 8.73 3.20 -0.75
C LEU A 74 10.06 3.92 -0.58
N GLU A 75 10.81 3.58 0.47
CA GLU A 75 12.08 4.23 0.83
C GLU A 75 11.89 5.77 1.01
N GLY A 76 10.79 6.17 1.65
CA GLY A 76 10.45 7.58 1.89
C GLY A 76 9.94 8.33 0.66
N LYS A 77 9.83 7.68 -0.50
CA LYS A 77 9.34 8.30 -1.74
C LYS A 77 7.90 7.87 -2.00
N ARG A 78 7.05 8.84 -2.37
CA ARG A 78 5.73 8.51 -2.92
C ARG A 78 5.93 7.87 -4.30
N PRO A 79 5.38 6.68 -4.55
CA PRO A 79 5.50 6.06 -5.85
C PRO A 79 4.82 6.93 -6.92
N ALA A 80 5.41 7.01 -8.11
CA ALA A 80 4.79 7.69 -9.23
C ALA A 80 3.46 7.00 -9.56
N PHE A 81 2.35 7.75 -9.43
CA PHE A 81 1.04 7.27 -9.80
C PHE A 81 0.65 7.89 -11.13
N GLN A 82 0.65 7.08 -12.20
CA GLN A 82 0.06 7.50 -13.45
C GLN A 82 -1.46 7.33 -13.29
N MET A 83 -2.17 8.44 -13.08
CA MET A 83 -3.61 8.48 -13.31
C MET A 83 -3.82 8.24 -14.80
N THR A 84 -3.95 6.99 -15.24
CA THR A 84 -4.59 6.73 -16.52
C THR A 84 -6.02 7.22 -16.36
N LEU A 85 -6.29 8.44 -16.83
CA LEU A 85 -7.62 8.94 -17.12
C LEU A 85 -8.27 7.90 -18.03
N LEU A 86 -9.21 7.15 -17.45
CA LEU A 86 -10.26 6.40 -18.14
C LEU A 86 -11.58 6.95 -17.61
#